data_AF-A0ABD3QQ95-F1
#
_entry.id   AF-A0ABD3QQ95-F1
#
_cell.length_a   1.000
_cell.length_b   1.000
_cell.length_c   1.000
_cell.angle_alpha   90.00
_cell.angle_beta   90.00
_cell.angle_gamma   90.00
#
_symmetry.space_group_name_H-M   'P 1'
#
loop_
_entity.id
_entity.type
_entity.pdbx_description
1 polymer ?
#
loop_
_entity_poly.entity_id
_entity_poly.type
_entity_poly.pdbx_seq_one_letter_code
_entity_poly.pdbx_strand_id
1 'polypeptide(L)'
;MSPLSNPNPNPRVISNVSSWPQRPNQDQRRRNKFRRVAVVAAVVLFMVLDQLTLDVSVLFASKQGNSTPSPRAAAGSATSREKAGSETSGNSRRTVGIHSNDDAGGAVRSEEESAYSLALSRFWSRVNATTSDTNTKPRPYYPNLQSQYQAQNPATDLLPTTTLINSIRIPKAASSSLSVIARALAGCQPEGYPCCGYPGDPVGSCPLPDLYCSHVTGCTDHRPNYDGDEAVVTSLRDVVSRAVSAFFYAPPHTNVPRGEVHTWEKFVENVQSRTRRNVLTKMLNGAYAYDAFDEARHTVANAKWRLCRIAWFGMSEMPLVSSLMLYETTAFRWLVPNPVVFGLPPVKDGAKDDEVYEKSKDGEEDKNVGLRVNSDTEYKEFLTNAFAKNNGTSLVTEYNREDVEVYQFAKKLFCARLFSIPGLVEDIKRAGLGVEEMEACANVVGDGVTGDLEQLCPSKTA
;
A
#
# COMPACT_ATOMS: atom_id res chain seq x y z
N MET A 1 -56.45 -60.02 20.49
CA MET A 1 -56.39 -59.45 19.12
C MET A 1 -55.72 -58.10 19.22
N SER A 2 -54.57 -57.91 18.57
CA SER A 2 -53.80 -56.65 18.59
C SER A 2 -53.07 -56.52 17.25
N PRO A 3 -53.49 -55.62 16.33
CA PRO A 3 -53.01 -55.65 14.95
C PRO A 3 -51.79 -54.74 14.68
N LEU A 4 -50.90 -55.32 13.86
CA LEU A 4 -50.02 -54.71 12.87
C LEU A 4 -50.29 -53.25 12.45
N SER A 5 -49.22 -52.49 12.23
CA SER A 5 -48.96 -51.83 10.94
C SER A 5 -47.47 -51.41 10.82
N ASN A 6 -46.98 -51.22 9.59
CA ASN A 6 -45.56 -51.11 9.24
C ASN A 6 -45.18 -49.68 8.78
N PRO A 7 -43.91 -49.26 8.79
CA PRO A 7 -43.47 -47.89 8.48
C PRO A 7 -43.05 -47.69 7.00
N ASN A 8 -43.08 -46.44 6.50
CA ASN A 8 -42.31 -45.98 5.33
C ASN A 8 -42.19 -44.42 5.31
N PRO A 9 -41.42 -43.74 4.41
CA PRO A 9 -40.12 -43.23 4.87
C PRO A 9 -39.70 -41.81 4.41
N ASN A 10 -38.62 -41.31 5.04
CA ASN A 10 -37.63 -40.33 4.48
C ASN A 10 -38.15 -38.88 4.21
N PRO A 11 -37.27 -37.86 4.26
CA PRO A 11 -36.23 -37.66 3.24
C PRO A 11 -34.77 -37.70 3.76
N ARG A 12 -33.85 -38.08 2.87
CA ARG A 12 -32.41 -38.02 3.11
C ARG A 12 -31.90 -36.58 2.99
N VAL A 13 -31.23 -36.06 4.01
CA VAL A 13 -30.36 -34.88 3.86
C VAL A 13 -29.04 -35.34 3.24
N ILE A 14 -28.73 -34.86 2.03
CA ILE A 14 -27.46 -35.15 1.35
C ILE A 14 -26.45 -34.07 1.76
N SER A 15 -25.62 -34.38 2.76
CA SER A 15 -24.51 -33.54 3.20
C SER A 15 -23.33 -33.63 2.25
N ASN A 16 -23.43 -32.97 1.10
CA ASN A 16 -22.31 -32.74 0.18
C ASN A 16 -21.27 -31.78 0.80
N VAL A 17 -20.46 -32.28 1.73
CA VAL A 17 -19.26 -31.58 2.22
C VAL A 17 -18.24 -31.57 1.07
N SER A 18 -18.13 -30.43 0.40
CA SER A 18 -17.16 -30.23 -0.67
C SER A 18 -15.73 -30.38 -0.13
N SER A 19 -14.88 -31.03 -0.92
CA SER A 19 -13.50 -31.32 -0.51
C SER A 19 -12.65 -30.05 -0.51
N TRP A 20 -12.21 -29.62 0.67
CA TRP A 20 -11.19 -28.59 0.83
C TRP A 20 -9.93 -28.94 0.00
N PRO A 21 -9.23 -27.94 -0.59
CA PRO A 21 -8.06 -28.19 -1.42
C PRO A 21 -6.97 -28.90 -0.62
N GLN A 22 -6.68 -30.16 -0.98
CA GLN A 22 -5.65 -30.95 -0.30
C GLN A 22 -4.28 -30.28 -0.46
N ARG A 23 -3.49 -30.28 0.62
CA ARG A 23 -2.12 -29.76 0.60
C ARG A 23 -1.31 -30.51 -0.48
N PRO A 24 -0.58 -29.81 -1.37
CA PRO A 24 0.13 -30.46 -2.47
C PRO A 24 1.12 -31.50 -1.96
N ASN A 25 1.03 -32.71 -2.54
CA ASN A 25 1.74 -33.90 -2.11
C ASN A 25 3.26 -33.65 -1.99
N GLN A 26 3.91 -34.35 -1.05
CA GLN A 26 5.31 -34.16 -0.70
C GLN A 26 6.25 -34.30 -1.92
N ASP A 27 5.91 -35.16 -2.88
CA ASP A 27 6.65 -35.30 -4.13
C ASP A 27 6.50 -34.11 -5.09
N GLN A 28 5.35 -33.43 -5.10
CA GLN A 28 5.18 -32.20 -5.88
C GLN A 28 6.05 -31.08 -5.31
N ARG A 29 6.18 -31.01 -3.98
CA ARG A 29 7.15 -30.12 -3.31
C ARG A 29 8.60 -30.49 -3.66
N ARG A 30 8.95 -31.78 -3.72
CA ARG A 30 10.29 -32.25 -4.15
C ARG A 30 10.60 -31.88 -5.60
N ARG A 31 9.68 -32.12 -6.55
CA ARG A 31 9.84 -31.75 -7.97
C ARG A 31 10.01 -30.24 -8.16
N ASN A 32 9.22 -29.42 -7.45
CA ASN A 32 9.35 -27.96 -7.51
C ASN A 32 10.67 -27.46 -6.91
N LYS A 33 11.19 -28.11 -5.84
CA LYS A 33 12.51 -27.79 -5.29
C LYS A 33 13.64 -28.10 -6.28
N PHE A 34 13.59 -29.25 -6.97
CA PHE A 34 14.55 -29.60 -8.02
C PHE A 34 14.52 -28.60 -9.19
N ARG A 35 13.33 -28.21 -9.68
CA ARG A 35 13.20 -27.18 -10.73
C ARG A 35 13.82 -25.84 -10.32
N ARG A 36 13.57 -25.36 -9.09
CA ARG A 36 14.19 -24.11 -8.59
C ARG A 36 15.72 -24.21 -8.52
N VAL A 37 16.29 -25.34 -8.09
CA VAL A 37 17.76 -25.55 -8.08
C VAL A 37 18.33 -25.56 -9.50
N ALA A 38 17.69 -26.23 -10.46
CA ALA A 38 18.15 -26.27 -11.85
C ALA A 38 18.16 -24.89 -12.52
N VAL A 39 17.13 -24.06 -12.29
CA VAL A 39 17.07 -22.69 -12.80
C VAL A 39 18.18 -21.81 -12.19
N VAL A 40 18.42 -21.89 -10.88
CA VAL A 40 19.51 -21.15 -10.23
C VAL A 40 20.87 -21.57 -10.76
N ALA A 41 21.11 -22.87 -10.96
CA ALA A 41 22.35 -23.36 -11.54
C ALA A 41 22.57 -22.87 -12.99
N ALA A 42 21.50 -22.81 -13.80
CA ALA A 42 21.57 -22.29 -15.17
C ALA A 42 21.87 -20.77 -15.20
N VAL A 43 21.28 -19.98 -14.29
CA VAL A 43 21.55 -18.54 -14.18
C VAL A 43 22.99 -18.26 -13.72
N VAL A 44 23.49 -19.02 -12.73
CA VAL A 44 24.89 -18.90 -12.28
C VAL A 44 25.86 -19.28 -13.40
N LEU A 45 25.57 -20.35 -14.16
CA LEU A 45 26.39 -20.73 -15.32
C LEU A 45 26.42 -19.64 -16.40
N PHE A 46 25.28 -19.00 -16.68
CA PHE A 46 25.22 -17.86 -17.60
C PHE A 46 26.06 -16.67 -17.10
N MET A 47 25.95 -16.30 -15.81
CA MET A 47 26.75 -15.21 -15.24
C MET A 47 28.26 -15.46 -15.30
N VAL A 48 28.70 -16.70 -15.05
CA VAL A 48 30.12 -17.07 -15.16
C VAL A 48 30.61 -17.00 -16.62
N LEU A 49 29.78 -17.43 -17.58
CA LEU A 49 30.12 -17.33 -19.01
C LEU A 49 30.19 -15.87 -19.49
N ASP A 50 29.32 -15.00 -18.99
CA ASP A 50 29.26 -13.58 -19.35
C ASP A 50 30.42 -12.76 -18.72
N GLN A 51 30.96 -13.22 -17.58
CA GLN A 51 32.20 -12.67 -17.02
C GLN A 51 33.44 -13.12 -17.81
N LEU A 52 33.47 -14.35 -18.31
CA LEU A 52 34.56 -14.87 -19.13
C LEU A 52 34.64 -14.19 -20.52
N THR A 53 33.53 -13.72 -21.10
CA THR A 53 33.53 -12.92 -22.34
C THR A 53 33.98 -11.48 -22.11
N LEU A 54 33.71 -10.91 -20.93
CA LEU A 54 34.20 -9.57 -20.55
C LEU A 54 35.73 -9.55 -20.36
N ASP A 55 36.33 -10.52 -19.67
CA ASP A 55 37.79 -10.57 -19.48
C ASP A 55 38.57 -10.68 -20.81
N VAL A 56 38.04 -11.44 -21.79
CA VAL A 56 38.61 -11.51 -23.15
C VAL A 56 38.54 -10.14 -23.85
N SER A 57 37.53 -9.32 -23.56
CA SER A 57 37.36 -7.98 -24.14
C SER A 57 38.36 -6.96 -23.55
N VAL A 58 38.66 -7.05 -22.25
CA VAL A 58 39.64 -6.18 -21.56
C VAL A 58 41.06 -6.38 -22.10
N LEU A 59 41.43 -7.61 -22.46
CA LEU A 59 42.75 -7.96 -23.00
C LEU A 59 43.11 -7.27 -24.33
N PHE A 60 42.12 -6.78 -25.09
CA PHE A 60 42.35 -6.05 -26.35
C PHE A 60 42.36 -4.52 -26.20
N ALA A 61 41.97 -3.96 -25.05
CA ALA A 61 41.80 -2.52 -24.87
C ALA A 61 43.08 -1.78 -24.38
N SER A 62 44.11 -2.49 -23.92
CA SER A 62 45.28 -1.86 -23.26
C SER A 62 46.36 -1.39 -24.25
N LYS A 63 46.07 -0.33 -25.02
CA LYS A 63 47.09 0.45 -25.75
C LYS A 63 46.60 1.86 -26.06
N GLN A 64 47.44 2.86 -25.79
CA GLN A 64 47.12 4.31 -25.70
C GLN A 64 46.31 4.65 -24.42
N GLY A 65 46.57 5.76 -23.71
CA GLY A 65 47.63 6.77 -23.87
C GLY A 65 47.70 7.73 -22.65
N ASN A 66 48.88 8.30 -22.38
CA ASN A 66 49.12 9.20 -21.24
C ASN A 66 48.63 10.64 -21.48
N SER A 67 47.99 11.26 -20.49
CA SER A 67 48.14 12.71 -20.21
C SER A 67 47.63 13.09 -18.81
N THR A 68 48.51 13.60 -17.94
CA THR A 68 48.16 14.29 -16.68
C THR A 68 48.12 15.81 -16.90
N PRO A 69 47.40 16.57 -16.06
CA PRO A 69 48.08 17.68 -15.37
C PRO A 69 47.68 17.87 -13.89
N SER A 70 48.45 18.73 -13.20
CA SER A 70 48.44 18.95 -11.74
C SER A 70 47.32 19.86 -11.19
N PRO A 71 47.07 19.83 -9.87
CA PRO A 71 46.01 20.61 -9.22
C PRO A 71 46.39 22.07 -8.95
N ARG A 72 45.38 22.88 -8.58
CA ARG A 72 45.55 24.19 -7.92
C ARG A 72 44.81 24.21 -6.58
N ALA A 73 45.48 24.70 -5.55
CA ALA A 73 44.90 24.97 -4.24
C ALA A 73 44.58 26.48 -4.08
N ALA A 74 43.61 26.79 -3.24
CA ALA A 74 43.38 28.11 -2.67
C ALA A 74 42.85 27.92 -1.24
N ALA A 75 43.22 28.81 -0.30
CA ALA A 75 42.91 28.65 1.12
C ALA A 75 42.44 29.97 1.78
N GLY A 76 41.52 29.84 2.72
CA GLY A 76 40.95 30.88 3.58
C GLY A 76 39.84 30.23 4.44
N SER A 77 39.81 30.26 5.78
CA SER A 77 40.32 31.20 6.78
C SER A 77 39.58 32.55 6.75
N ALA A 78 38.82 32.98 7.77
CA ALA A 78 38.46 32.34 9.04
C ALA A 78 37.22 33.00 9.72
N THR A 79 36.99 32.67 11.00
CA THR A 79 36.31 33.45 12.05
C THR A 79 34.78 33.65 12.04
N SER A 80 34.13 32.82 12.87
CA SER A 80 33.21 33.20 13.95
C SER A 80 31.97 34.09 13.69
N ARG A 81 30.80 33.56 14.07
CA ARG A 81 30.03 34.17 15.18
C ARG A 81 29.07 33.18 15.85
N GLU A 82 28.93 33.30 17.16
CA GLU A 82 27.84 32.65 17.90
C GLU A 82 26.50 33.31 17.55
N LYS A 83 25.43 32.53 17.51
CA LYS A 83 24.08 33.02 17.78
C LYS A 83 23.18 31.88 18.25
N ALA A 84 22.78 31.90 19.51
CA ALA A 84 21.68 31.08 19.98
C ALA A 84 20.38 31.54 19.29
N GLY A 85 19.65 30.60 18.68
CA GLY A 85 18.37 30.84 18.03
C GLY A 85 17.29 30.03 18.74
N SER A 86 16.32 30.72 19.35
CA SER A 86 15.22 30.09 20.10
C SER A 86 14.44 29.10 19.24
N GLU A 87 14.16 27.92 19.79
CA GLU A 87 13.14 27.02 19.25
C GLU A 87 11.78 27.70 19.37
N THR A 88 11.15 28.06 18.25
CA THR A 88 9.74 28.44 18.23
C THR A 88 8.90 27.25 17.80
N SER A 89 8.25 26.60 18.77
CA SER A 89 7.30 25.51 18.50
C SER A 89 6.15 26.01 17.62
N GLY A 90 6.17 25.63 16.35
CA GLY A 90 5.18 25.99 15.33
C GLY A 90 3.87 25.24 15.52
N ASN A 91 3.16 25.50 16.61
CA ASN A 91 1.90 24.85 16.95
C ASN A 91 0.77 25.37 16.04
N SER A 92 0.64 24.77 14.85
CA SER A 92 -0.27 25.23 13.79
C SER A 92 -1.73 25.12 14.23
N ARG A 93 -2.30 26.24 14.69
CA ARG A 93 -3.73 26.35 14.92
C ARG A 93 -4.46 26.36 13.58
N ARG A 94 -5.23 25.29 13.34
CA ARG A 94 -6.19 25.15 12.24
C ARG A 94 -7.27 26.23 12.38
N THR A 95 -6.94 27.43 11.93
CA THR A 95 -7.77 28.63 12.06
C THR A 95 -8.81 28.59 10.96
N VAL A 96 -10.01 28.12 11.29
CA VAL A 96 -11.13 28.04 10.34
C VAL A 96 -11.52 29.47 9.94
N GLY A 97 -11.01 29.90 8.78
CA GLY A 97 -11.39 31.16 8.16
C GLY A 97 -12.82 31.09 7.67
N ILE A 98 -13.77 31.54 8.50
CA ILE A 98 -15.17 31.68 8.11
C ILE A 98 -15.27 32.87 7.14
N HIS A 99 -15.04 32.61 5.86
CA HIS A 99 -15.47 33.49 4.79
C HIS A 99 -16.99 33.38 4.63
N SER A 100 -17.70 34.30 5.27
CA SER A 100 -19.10 34.58 4.97
C SER A 100 -19.22 35.13 3.55
N ASN A 101 -20.01 34.48 2.70
CA ASN A 101 -20.74 35.11 1.60
C ASN A 101 -21.86 34.18 1.07
N ASP A 102 -22.99 34.81 0.76
CA ASP A 102 -24.07 34.42 -0.17
C ASP A 102 -24.83 33.09 0.04
N ASP A 103 -26.13 33.23 0.35
CA ASP A 103 -27.11 32.16 0.63
C ASP A 103 -27.55 31.31 -0.58
N ALA A 104 -26.60 30.84 -1.39
CA ALA A 104 -26.83 29.77 -2.35
C ALA A 104 -26.67 28.40 -1.65
N GLY A 105 -27.77 27.85 -1.12
CA GLY A 105 -27.82 26.63 -0.32
C GLY A 105 -27.48 25.30 -1.02
N GLY A 106 -26.45 25.27 -1.86
CA GLY A 106 -25.86 24.05 -2.38
C GLY A 106 -25.11 23.30 -1.27
N ALA A 107 -25.39 22.01 -1.10
CA ALA A 107 -24.67 21.18 -0.15
C ALA A 107 -23.17 21.13 -0.50
N VAL A 108 -22.32 21.55 0.44
CA VAL A 108 -20.85 21.45 0.28
C VAL A 108 -20.48 19.98 0.14
N ARG A 109 -20.00 19.62 -1.04
CA ARG A 109 -19.56 18.25 -1.36
C ARG A 109 -18.33 17.91 -0.53
N SER A 110 -18.22 16.65 -0.10
CA SER A 110 -17.07 16.23 0.70
C SER A 110 -15.77 16.18 -0.14
N GLU A 111 -14.63 16.09 0.53
CA GLU A 111 -13.34 15.95 -0.15
C GLU A 111 -13.26 14.61 -0.91
N GLU A 112 -13.84 13.54 -0.36
CA GLU A 112 -14.00 12.23 -1.00
C GLU A 112 -14.83 12.31 -2.28
N GLU A 113 -16.00 12.98 -2.23
CA GLU A 113 -16.85 13.21 -3.40
C GLU A 113 -16.14 14.01 -4.49
N SER A 114 -15.36 15.01 -4.08
CA SER A 114 -14.64 15.91 -4.97
C SER A 114 -13.46 15.20 -5.64
N ALA A 115 -12.70 14.40 -4.88
CA ALA A 115 -11.64 13.54 -5.40
C ALA A 115 -12.17 12.46 -6.37
N TYR A 116 -13.28 11.80 -6.01
CA TYR A 116 -13.95 10.82 -6.88
C TYR A 116 -14.46 11.46 -8.18
N SER A 117 -15.06 12.65 -8.09
CA SER A 117 -15.54 13.40 -9.26
C SER A 117 -14.39 13.83 -10.18
N LEU A 118 -13.25 14.23 -9.62
CA LEU A 118 -12.04 14.54 -10.37
C LEU A 118 -11.47 13.29 -11.07
N ALA A 119 -11.40 12.15 -10.37
CA ALA A 119 -10.97 10.89 -10.98
C ALA A 119 -11.85 10.50 -12.18
N LEU A 120 -13.18 10.57 -12.02
CA LEU A 120 -14.13 10.31 -13.11
C LEU A 120 -13.93 11.28 -14.29
N SER A 121 -13.77 12.57 -14.01
CA SER A 121 -13.54 13.59 -15.05
C SER A 121 -12.27 13.31 -15.86
N ARG A 122 -11.15 13.02 -15.19
CA ARG A 122 -9.87 12.68 -15.84
C ARG A 122 -9.95 11.37 -16.60
N PHE A 123 -10.63 10.35 -16.07
CA PHE A 123 -10.90 9.09 -16.76
C PHE A 123 -11.67 9.32 -18.07
N TRP A 124 -12.81 10.02 -18.04
CA TRP A 124 -13.62 10.28 -19.24
C TRP A 124 -12.90 11.16 -20.26
N SER A 125 -12.09 12.13 -19.81
CA SER A 125 -11.21 12.91 -20.66
C SER A 125 -10.25 12.02 -21.46
N ARG A 126 -9.59 11.03 -20.82
CA ARG A 126 -8.72 10.06 -21.50
C ARG A 126 -9.46 9.15 -22.48
N VAL A 127 -10.67 8.70 -22.13
CA VAL A 127 -11.51 7.87 -23.02
C VAL A 127 -11.86 8.67 -24.28
N ASN A 128 -12.38 9.90 -24.12
CA ASN A 128 -12.77 10.76 -25.23
C ASN A 128 -11.58 11.20 -26.11
N ALA A 129 -10.42 11.47 -25.51
CA ALA A 129 -9.18 11.75 -26.25
C ALA A 129 -8.64 10.53 -27.02
N THR A 130 -9.07 9.31 -26.67
CA THR A 130 -8.73 8.09 -27.44
C THR A 130 -9.71 7.86 -28.59
N THR A 131 -10.96 8.34 -28.51
CA THR A 131 -11.97 8.13 -29.57
C THR A 131 -11.93 9.17 -30.70
N SER A 132 -11.20 10.28 -30.52
CA SER A 132 -11.03 11.33 -31.54
C SER A 132 -9.98 11.00 -32.61
N ASP A 133 -9.04 10.08 -32.36
CA ASP A 133 -8.17 9.52 -33.41
C ASP A 133 -8.94 8.45 -34.18
N THR A 134 -9.53 8.89 -35.30
CA THR A 134 -10.41 8.10 -36.17
C THR A 134 -9.76 6.85 -36.78
N ASN A 135 -8.43 6.71 -36.73
CA ASN A 135 -7.73 5.51 -37.21
C ASN A 135 -7.55 4.45 -36.11
N THR A 136 -7.80 4.79 -34.84
CA THR A 136 -7.71 3.85 -33.73
C THR A 136 -9.09 3.36 -33.32
N LYS A 137 -9.24 2.05 -33.07
CA LYS A 137 -10.45 1.54 -32.42
C LYS A 137 -10.49 2.07 -30.97
N PRO A 138 -11.64 2.57 -30.47
CA PRO A 138 -11.81 2.93 -29.07
C PRO A 138 -11.26 1.85 -28.15
N ARG A 139 -10.37 2.22 -27.24
CA ARG A 139 -9.90 1.27 -26.21
C ARG A 139 -11.09 0.93 -25.30
N PRO A 140 -11.42 -0.36 -25.10
CA PRO A 140 -12.44 -0.74 -24.13
C PRO A 140 -12.02 -0.29 -22.73
N TYR A 141 -12.98 0.21 -21.97
CA TYR A 141 -12.83 0.51 -20.55
C TYR A 141 -13.53 -0.56 -19.72
N TYR A 142 -13.14 -0.68 -18.45
CA TYR A 142 -13.57 -1.79 -17.59
C TYR A 142 -13.96 -1.31 -16.20
N PRO A 143 -15.06 -1.78 -15.59
CA PRO A 143 -15.39 -1.44 -14.21
C PRO A 143 -14.39 -2.01 -13.18
N ASN A 144 -13.66 -3.09 -13.52
CA ASN A 144 -12.66 -3.72 -12.65
C ASN A 144 -11.71 -4.63 -13.47
N LEU A 145 -10.63 -5.12 -12.85
CA LEU A 145 -9.67 -6.01 -13.51
C LEU A 145 -10.26 -7.36 -13.95
N GLN A 146 -11.31 -7.87 -13.28
CA GLN A 146 -11.94 -9.14 -13.65
C GLN A 146 -12.62 -9.04 -15.02
N SER A 147 -13.42 -7.98 -15.23
CA SER A 147 -14.05 -7.68 -16.52
C SER A 147 -13.02 -7.36 -17.61
N GLN A 148 -11.90 -6.71 -17.27
CA GLN A 148 -10.76 -6.53 -18.17
C GLN A 148 -10.17 -7.88 -18.61
N TYR A 149 -9.87 -8.76 -17.66
CA TYR A 149 -9.31 -10.09 -17.95
C TYR A 149 -10.25 -10.93 -18.82
N GLN A 150 -11.55 -10.94 -18.50
CA GLN A 150 -12.58 -11.66 -19.25
C GLN A 150 -12.67 -11.17 -20.71
N ALA A 151 -12.68 -9.85 -20.93
CA ALA A 151 -12.74 -9.28 -22.28
C ALA A 151 -11.45 -9.51 -23.09
N GLN A 152 -10.30 -9.67 -22.42
CA GLN A 152 -9.03 -10.04 -23.07
C GLN A 152 -8.92 -11.54 -23.36
N ASN A 153 -9.63 -12.40 -22.62
CA ASN A 153 -9.55 -13.85 -22.72
C ASN A 153 -10.95 -14.50 -22.90
N PRO A 154 -11.74 -14.13 -23.93
CA PRO A 154 -13.13 -14.56 -24.09
C PRO A 154 -13.31 -16.07 -24.39
N ALA A 155 -12.22 -16.83 -24.57
CA ALA A 155 -12.23 -18.25 -24.87
C ALA A 155 -12.03 -19.15 -23.62
N THR A 156 -11.90 -18.58 -22.42
CA THR A 156 -11.77 -19.35 -21.17
C THR A 156 -13.06 -19.34 -20.36
N ASP A 157 -13.95 -20.30 -20.62
CA ASP A 157 -15.18 -20.55 -19.83
C ASP A 157 -14.88 -20.96 -18.36
N LEU A 158 -13.63 -21.26 -18.04
CA LEU A 158 -13.19 -21.49 -16.67
C LEU A 158 -13.01 -20.15 -15.95
N LEU A 159 -13.84 -19.92 -14.91
CA LEU A 159 -13.69 -18.79 -13.98
C LEU A 159 -12.23 -18.66 -13.54
N PRO A 160 -11.59 -17.48 -13.67
CA PRO A 160 -10.15 -17.41 -13.52
C PRO A 160 -9.70 -17.69 -12.08
N THR A 161 -8.91 -18.74 -11.89
CA THR A 161 -8.11 -18.92 -10.67
C THR A 161 -6.87 -18.00 -10.66
N THR A 162 -6.77 -17.09 -11.63
CA THR A 162 -5.70 -16.09 -11.73
C THR A 162 -5.91 -15.01 -10.68
N THR A 163 -4.94 -14.86 -9.78
CA THR A 163 -4.80 -13.64 -9.00
C THR A 163 -4.56 -12.46 -9.95
N LEU A 164 -5.19 -11.32 -9.67
CA LEU A 164 -5.11 -10.09 -10.47
C LEU A 164 -4.30 -9.00 -9.73
N ILE A 165 -4.35 -9.00 -8.40
CA ILE A 165 -3.66 -8.06 -7.52
C ILE A 165 -2.89 -8.79 -6.43
N ASN A 166 -1.72 -8.28 -6.07
CA ASN A 166 -0.91 -8.76 -4.96
C ASN A 166 -0.77 -7.64 -3.91
N SER A 167 -1.47 -7.78 -2.79
CA SER A 167 -1.61 -6.75 -1.76
C SER A 167 -0.57 -6.94 -0.65
N ILE A 168 0.46 -6.09 -0.62
CA ILE A 168 1.48 -6.11 0.43
C ILE A 168 1.01 -5.25 1.59
N ARG A 169 0.34 -5.91 2.55
CA ARG A 169 -0.33 -5.27 3.69
C ARG A 169 0.64 -4.97 4.83
N ILE A 170 1.30 -3.82 4.80
CA ILE A 170 2.24 -3.41 5.86
C ILE A 170 1.48 -3.03 7.14
N PRO A 171 1.75 -3.67 8.30
CA PRO A 171 1.03 -3.43 9.55
C PRO A 171 0.88 -1.96 9.93
N LYS A 172 -0.37 -1.54 10.15
CA LYS A 172 -0.77 -0.19 10.60
C LYS A 172 -0.42 0.97 9.65
N ALA A 173 0.01 0.67 8.42
CA ALA A 173 0.10 1.59 7.29
C ALA A 173 -1.12 1.40 6.37
N ALA A 174 -2.28 1.91 6.81
CA ALA A 174 -3.59 1.79 6.15
C ALA A 174 -3.97 0.39 5.59
N SER A 175 -3.40 -0.69 6.13
CA SER A 175 -3.48 -2.05 5.54
C SER A 175 -4.89 -2.65 5.46
N SER A 176 -5.87 -2.07 6.16
CA SER A 176 -7.29 -2.40 6.01
C SER A 176 -7.88 -1.70 4.78
N SER A 177 -7.75 -0.37 4.67
CA SER A 177 -8.13 0.42 3.49
C SER A 177 -7.46 -0.10 2.21
N LEU A 178 -6.18 -0.46 2.27
CA LEU A 178 -5.47 -1.10 1.16
C LEU A 178 -6.16 -2.39 0.67
N SER A 179 -6.70 -3.21 1.59
CA SER A 179 -7.41 -4.43 1.21
C SER A 179 -8.84 -4.19 0.72
N VAL A 180 -9.47 -3.08 1.12
CA VAL A 180 -10.72 -2.57 0.51
C VAL A 180 -10.44 -2.14 -0.94
N ILE A 181 -9.41 -1.33 -1.16
CA ILE A 181 -8.98 -0.85 -2.49
C ILE A 181 -8.63 -2.03 -3.41
N ALA A 182 -7.84 -2.98 -2.92
CA ALA A 182 -7.46 -4.17 -3.69
C ALA A 182 -8.67 -5.06 -4.03
N ARG A 183 -9.67 -5.18 -3.14
CA ARG A 183 -10.94 -5.87 -3.44
C ARG A 183 -11.73 -5.16 -4.53
N ALA A 184 -11.91 -3.85 -4.43
CA ALA A 184 -12.66 -3.05 -5.41
C ALA A 184 -12.03 -3.12 -6.82
N LEU A 185 -10.72 -2.86 -6.93
CA LEU A 185 -9.98 -2.95 -8.20
C LEU A 185 -10.07 -4.34 -8.85
N ALA A 186 -10.10 -5.41 -8.05
CA ALA A 186 -10.19 -6.80 -8.51
C ALA A 186 -11.64 -7.30 -8.71
N GLY A 187 -12.67 -6.47 -8.50
CA GLY A 187 -14.08 -6.84 -8.67
C GLY A 187 -14.66 -7.73 -7.57
N CYS A 188 -14.02 -7.79 -6.40
CA CYS A 188 -14.39 -8.69 -5.31
C CYS A 188 -15.62 -8.20 -4.53
N GLN A 189 -16.75 -8.90 -4.67
CA GLN A 189 -17.96 -8.62 -3.89
C GLN A 189 -17.96 -9.28 -2.50
N PRO A 190 -18.68 -8.73 -1.50
CA PRO A 190 -19.20 -7.36 -1.49
C PRO A 190 -18.07 -6.33 -1.44
N GLU A 191 -18.21 -5.24 -2.19
CA GLU A 191 -17.33 -4.06 -2.11
C GLU A 191 -17.46 -3.32 -0.76
N GLY A 192 -16.56 -2.37 -0.49
CA GLY A 192 -16.53 -1.60 0.76
C GLY A 192 -15.82 -2.28 1.94
N TYR A 193 -15.78 -3.61 1.96
CA TYR A 193 -15.24 -4.39 3.08
C TYR A 193 -13.77 -4.78 2.90
N PRO A 194 -12.95 -4.79 3.98
CA PRO A 194 -11.57 -5.25 3.92
C PRO A 194 -11.49 -6.76 3.75
N CYS A 195 -10.41 -7.25 3.13
CA CYS A 195 -10.15 -8.70 3.10
C CYS A 195 -10.00 -9.26 4.51
N CYS A 196 -10.72 -10.35 4.78
CA CYS A 196 -10.66 -11.04 6.05
C CYS A 196 -10.90 -12.54 5.84
N GLY A 197 -10.09 -13.39 6.49
CA GLY A 197 -10.06 -14.84 6.27
C GLY A 197 -10.59 -15.69 7.43
N TYR A 198 -10.91 -15.06 8.57
CA TYR A 198 -11.45 -15.74 9.76
C TYR A 198 -12.53 -14.85 10.36
N PRO A 199 -13.83 -15.23 10.32
CA PRO A 199 -14.91 -14.45 10.93
C PRO A 199 -14.82 -14.53 12.48
N GLY A 200 -13.83 -13.87 13.08
CA GLY A 200 -13.36 -14.23 14.43
C GLY A 200 -12.73 -13.16 15.33
N ASP A 201 -13.49 -12.64 16.29
CA ASP A 201 -13.06 -12.35 17.66
C ASP A 201 -13.87 -13.30 18.54
N PRO A 202 -13.26 -14.31 19.17
CA PRO A 202 -13.74 -15.66 18.88
C PRO A 202 -13.93 -16.02 17.38
N VAL A 203 -15.06 -16.14 16.64
CA VAL A 203 -16.50 -15.79 16.69
C VAL A 203 -16.92 -14.31 16.55
N GLY A 204 -16.41 -13.60 15.52
CA GLY A 204 -16.88 -12.26 15.09
C GLY A 204 -15.81 -11.16 14.86
N SER A 205 -15.21 -11.05 13.66
CA SER A 205 -14.34 -9.89 13.30
C SER A 205 -14.02 -9.70 11.81
N CYS A 206 -14.28 -10.67 10.93
CA CYS A 206 -14.72 -10.27 9.60
C CYS A 206 -16.10 -9.65 9.78
N PRO A 207 -16.38 -8.43 9.29
CA PRO A 207 -17.71 -7.82 9.43
C PRO A 207 -18.80 -8.60 8.69
N LEU A 208 -18.42 -9.43 7.71
CA LEU A 208 -19.28 -10.38 7.01
C LEU A 208 -18.53 -11.72 6.83
N PRO A 209 -19.23 -12.85 6.59
CA PRO A 209 -18.61 -14.04 6.01
C PRO A 209 -18.05 -13.77 4.61
N ASP A 210 -17.25 -14.70 4.09
CA ASP A 210 -16.80 -14.75 2.68
C ASP A 210 -16.05 -13.51 2.16
N LEU A 211 -15.49 -12.69 3.05
CA LEU A 211 -14.63 -11.55 2.73
C LEU A 211 -13.22 -11.92 2.24
N TYR A 212 -12.97 -13.20 1.94
CA TYR A 212 -11.78 -13.64 1.20
C TYR A 212 -12.01 -13.48 -0.30
N CYS A 213 -11.01 -13.03 -1.07
CA CYS A 213 -11.10 -12.96 -2.53
C CYS A 213 -9.93 -13.66 -3.21
N SER A 214 -10.24 -14.62 -4.09
CA SER A 214 -9.26 -15.37 -4.90
C SER A 214 -8.43 -14.48 -5.83
N HIS A 215 -9.00 -13.37 -6.32
CA HIS A 215 -8.33 -12.43 -7.22
C HIS A 215 -7.25 -11.58 -6.51
N VAL A 216 -7.10 -11.65 -5.18
CA VAL A 216 -6.14 -10.82 -4.42
C VAL A 216 -5.26 -11.67 -3.48
N THR A 217 -3.96 -11.78 -3.77
CA THR A 217 -2.98 -12.40 -2.85
C THR A 217 -2.49 -11.41 -1.79
N GLY A 218 -1.92 -11.92 -0.69
CA GLY A 218 -1.47 -11.12 0.47
C GLY A 218 -2.62 -10.45 1.26
N CYS A 219 -3.87 -10.64 0.84
CA CYS A 219 -4.99 -9.79 1.25
C CYS A 219 -5.39 -9.95 2.73
N THR A 220 -5.06 -11.07 3.39
CA THR A 220 -5.46 -11.34 4.78
C THR A 220 -4.31 -11.37 5.78
N ASP A 221 -3.06 -11.53 5.35
CA ASP A 221 -1.90 -11.66 6.24
C ASP A 221 -0.95 -10.45 6.15
N HIS A 222 0.30 -10.64 6.62
CA HIS A 222 1.41 -9.68 6.56
C HIS A 222 2.67 -10.33 5.97
N ARG A 223 2.50 -11.28 5.04
CA ARG A 223 3.58 -11.96 4.33
C ARG A 223 3.57 -11.50 2.86
N PRO A 224 4.56 -10.68 2.43
CA PRO A 224 4.63 -10.23 1.04
C PRO A 224 4.79 -11.43 0.09
N ASN A 225 4.10 -11.39 -1.05
CA ASN A 225 4.39 -12.27 -2.18
C ASN A 225 5.13 -11.47 -3.26
N TYR A 226 6.07 -12.11 -3.96
CA TYR A 226 6.79 -11.55 -5.11
C TYR A 226 7.09 -12.61 -6.19
N ASP A 227 6.48 -13.80 -6.10
CA ASP A 227 6.75 -14.95 -6.98
C ASP A 227 5.86 -14.98 -8.26
N GLY A 228 5.06 -13.93 -8.51
CA GLY A 228 4.11 -13.84 -9.62
C GLY A 228 4.10 -12.48 -10.35
N ASP A 229 3.35 -12.42 -11.46
CA ASP A 229 3.29 -11.29 -12.40
C ASP A 229 2.13 -10.30 -12.11
N GLU A 230 1.45 -10.44 -10.97
CA GLU A 230 0.26 -9.64 -10.65
C GLU A 230 0.58 -8.18 -10.31
N ALA A 231 -0.41 -7.29 -10.41
CA ALA A 231 -0.23 -5.89 -10.04
C ALA A 231 0.01 -5.76 -8.51
N VAL A 232 1.26 -5.52 -8.12
CA VAL A 232 1.64 -5.35 -6.71
C VAL A 232 1.18 -3.97 -6.22
N VAL A 233 0.45 -3.95 -5.10
CA VAL A 233 -0.02 -2.74 -4.42
C VAL A 233 0.37 -2.74 -2.94
N THR A 234 0.69 -1.58 -2.38
CA THR A 234 0.93 -1.42 -0.94
C THR A 234 0.44 -0.05 -0.43
N SER A 235 0.46 0.14 0.88
CA SER A 235 0.30 1.45 1.49
C SER A 235 1.37 1.65 2.56
N LEU A 236 1.89 2.87 2.62
CA LEU A 236 2.98 3.29 3.48
C LEU A 236 2.46 4.30 4.51
N ARG A 237 3.21 4.48 5.59
CA ARG A 237 2.92 5.44 6.65
C ARG A 237 4.23 5.85 7.29
N ASP A 238 4.28 7.07 7.82
CA ASP A 238 5.36 7.56 8.67
C ASP A 238 5.74 6.51 9.72
N VAL A 239 7.04 6.31 9.91
CA VAL A 239 7.62 5.24 10.72
C VAL A 239 7.25 5.41 12.18
N VAL A 240 7.22 6.65 12.68
CA VAL A 240 6.87 6.97 14.06
C VAL A 240 5.39 6.69 14.30
N SER A 241 4.53 7.25 13.46
CA SER A 241 3.08 7.04 13.45
C SER A 241 2.69 5.56 13.30
N ARG A 242 3.41 4.80 12.46
CA ARG A 242 3.24 3.36 12.29
C ARG A 242 3.63 2.60 13.56
N ALA A 243 4.75 2.93 14.20
CA ALA A 243 5.25 2.24 15.38
C ALA A 243 4.32 2.43 16.59
N VAL A 244 3.92 3.67 16.90
CA VAL A 244 2.98 3.94 18.01
C VAL A 244 1.62 3.28 17.75
N SER A 245 1.10 3.39 16.52
CA SER A 245 -0.17 2.76 16.14
C SER A 245 -0.11 1.22 16.13
N ALA A 246 1.08 0.60 16.07
CA ALA A 246 1.28 -0.85 16.22
C ALA A 246 1.42 -1.31 17.68
N PHE A 247 1.98 -0.47 18.54
CA PHE A 247 2.05 -0.72 19.98
C PHE A 247 0.66 -0.72 20.63
N PHE A 248 -0.18 0.27 20.29
CA PHE A 248 -1.59 0.33 20.69
C PHE A 248 -2.48 -0.47 19.72
N TYR A 249 -2.19 -1.76 19.59
CA TYR A 249 -3.00 -2.70 18.81
C TYR A 249 -2.78 -4.13 19.27
N ALA A 250 -3.72 -5.04 18.99
CA ALA A 250 -3.63 -6.42 19.44
C ALA A 250 -2.35 -7.14 18.95
N PRO A 251 -1.83 -8.13 19.72
CA PRO A 251 -0.78 -9.04 19.25
C PRO A 251 -1.13 -9.67 17.88
N PRO A 252 -0.15 -9.91 16.99
CA PRO A 252 1.30 -9.81 17.20
C PRO A 252 1.90 -8.39 17.08
N HIS A 253 1.09 -7.37 16.77
CA HIS A 253 1.56 -6.01 16.46
C HIS A 253 2.32 -5.35 17.61
N THR A 254 1.98 -5.72 18.85
CA THR A 254 2.56 -5.26 20.11
C THR A 254 3.20 -6.41 20.91
N ASN A 255 3.98 -6.09 21.94
CA ASN A 255 4.37 -7.00 23.03
C ASN A 255 3.33 -7.06 24.17
N VAL A 256 2.45 -6.06 24.30
CA VAL A 256 1.44 -5.96 25.36
C VAL A 256 0.32 -7.01 25.19
N PRO A 257 0.05 -7.88 26.20
CA PRO A 257 -1.09 -8.78 26.17
C PRO A 257 -2.46 -8.07 26.17
N ARG A 258 -3.49 -8.71 25.61
CA ARG A 258 -4.87 -8.15 25.59
C ARG A 258 -5.35 -7.93 27.03
N GLY A 259 -5.63 -6.67 27.39
CA GLY A 259 -6.11 -6.28 28.72
C GLY A 259 -5.03 -5.74 29.67
N GLU A 260 -3.76 -5.67 29.23
CA GLU A 260 -2.71 -4.97 29.97
C GLU A 260 -2.51 -3.52 29.51
N VAL A 261 -2.00 -2.68 30.42
CA VAL A 261 -1.66 -1.27 30.17
C VAL A 261 -0.38 -1.13 29.33
N HIS A 262 -0.40 -0.16 28.42
CA HIS A 262 0.66 0.23 27.49
C HIS A 262 1.64 1.23 28.13
N THR A 263 2.59 0.74 28.94
CA THR A 263 3.58 1.59 29.60
C THR A 263 4.73 2.01 28.68
N TRP A 264 5.49 3.03 29.08
CA TRP A 264 6.67 3.50 28.34
C TRP A 264 7.75 2.42 28.19
N GLU A 265 7.96 1.62 29.22
CA GLU A 265 8.96 0.54 29.26
C GLU A 265 8.61 -0.55 28.24
N LYS A 266 7.32 -0.95 28.20
CA LYS A 266 6.82 -1.87 27.17
C LYS A 266 6.95 -1.29 25.77
N PHE A 267 6.78 0.03 25.59
CA PHE A 267 7.01 0.67 24.28
C PHE A 267 8.47 0.60 23.85
N VAL A 268 9.42 0.87 24.77
CA VAL A 268 10.86 0.74 24.50
C VAL A 268 11.20 -0.69 24.07
N GLU A 269 10.78 -1.72 24.82
CA GLU A 269 10.94 -3.12 24.43
C GLU A 269 10.34 -3.43 23.05
N ASN A 270 9.14 -2.91 22.77
CA ASN A 270 8.41 -3.13 21.52
C ASN A 270 9.17 -2.56 20.32
N VAL A 271 9.72 -1.35 20.47
CA VAL A 271 10.46 -0.61 19.44
C VAL A 271 11.86 -1.18 19.22
N GLN A 272 12.55 -1.59 20.30
CA GLN A 272 13.90 -2.18 20.21
C GLN A 272 13.88 -3.60 19.62
N SER A 273 12.79 -4.34 19.80
CA SER A 273 12.67 -5.74 19.37
C SER A 273 12.94 -5.94 17.87
N ARG A 274 13.87 -6.86 17.55
CA ARG A 274 14.18 -7.26 16.17
C ARG A 274 12.96 -7.79 15.40
N THR A 275 11.91 -8.29 16.07
CA THR A 275 10.69 -8.75 15.39
C THR A 275 9.74 -7.61 15.02
N ARG A 276 9.80 -6.44 15.67
CA ARG A 276 8.84 -5.33 15.44
C ARG A 276 9.48 -4.04 14.94
N ARG A 277 10.80 -3.92 14.97
CA ARG A 277 11.56 -2.90 14.25
C ARG A 277 11.69 -3.22 12.75
N ASN A 278 11.89 -2.18 11.95
CA ASN A 278 12.17 -2.25 10.50
C ASN A 278 11.16 -3.07 9.67
N VAL A 279 9.86 -2.88 9.91
CA VAL A 279 8.79 -3.68 9.30
C VAL A 279 8.59 -3.34 7.82
N LEU A 280 8.65 -2.06 7.44
CA LEU A 280 8.55 -1.63 6.04
C LEU A 280 9.70 -2.23 5.22
N THR A 281 10.93 -2.15 5.75
CA THR A 281 12.14 -2.69 5.13
C THR A 281 12.07 -4.21 5.00
N LYS A 282 11.66 -4.93 6.04
CA LYS A 282 11.47 -6.40 6.00
C LYS A 282 10.47 -6.82 4.93
N MET A 283 9.30 -6.18 4.89
CA MET A 283 8.25 -6.57 3.95
C MET A 283 8.58 -6.21 2.50
N LEU A 284 9.23 -5.08 2.25
CA LEU A 284 9.74 -4.79 0.89
C LEU A 284 10.87 -5.74 0.47
N ASN A 285 11.66 -6.28 1.42
CA ASN A 285 12.63 -7.34 1.15
C ASN A 285 12.03 -8.75 0.99
N GLY A 286 10.71 -8.94 1.20
CA GLY A 286 10.05 -10.24 1.04
C GLY A 286 9.91 -11.07 2.32
N ALA A 287 10.23 -10.53 3.51
CA ALA A 287 10.07 -11.22 4.79
C ALA A 287 8.72 -10.93 5.45
N TYR A 288 8.26 -11.81 6.35
CA TYR A 288 7.02 -11.58 7.11
C TYR A 288 7.25 -10.49 8.15
N ALA A 289 6.23 -9.67 8.41
CA ALA A 289 6.34 -8.47 9.27
C ALA A 289 7.02 -8.71 10.63
N TYR A 290 6.77 -9.88 11.23
CA TYR A 290 7.25 -10.25 12.56
C TYR A 290 8.42 -11.23 12.58
N ASP A 291 9.00 -11.54 11.41
CA ASP A 291 10.30 -12.20 11.34
C ASP A 291 11.38 -11.30 11.97
N ALA A 292 12.44 -11.88 12.53
CA ALA A 292 13.53 -11.13 13.15
C ALA A 292 14.34 -10.37 12.08
N PHE A 293 14.62 -9.09 12.32
CA PHE A 293 15.42 -8.24 11.43
C PHE A 293 16.87 -8.74 11.33
N ASP A 294 17.18 -9.32 10.17
CA ASP A 294 18.51 -9.70 9.68
C ASP A 294 19.03 -8.63 8.70
N GLU A 295 20.09 -7.91 9.09
CA GLU A 295 20.69 -6.82 8.29
C GLU A 295 21.34 -7.32 6.99
N ALA A 296 21.76 -8.59 6.93
CA ALA A 296 22.31 -9.20 5.71
C ALA A 296 21.24 -9.57 4.66
N ARG A 297 19.95 -9.54 5.03
CA ARG A 297 18.82 -9.90 4.15
C ARG A 297 17.85 -8.76 3.89
N HIS A 298 17.67 -7.87 4.86
CA HIS A 298 16.67 -6.80 4.80
C HIS A 298 17.35 -5.45 4.51
N THR A 299 18.02 -5.36 3.36
CA THR A 299 18.79 -4.15 3.01
C THR A 299 17.88 -3.02 2.53
N VAL A 300 18.27 -1.78 2.82
CA VAL A 300 17.59 -0.59 2.32
C VAL A 300 17.64 -0.53 0.79
N ALA A 301 18.76 -0.89 0.16
CA ALA A 301 18.92 -0.88 -1.29
C ALA A 301 17.89 -1.78 -2.01
N ASN A 302 17.71 -3.03 -1.54
CA ASN A 302 16.70 -3.93 -2.10
C ASN A 302 15.27 -3.45 -1.78
N ALA A 303 15.02 -2.86 -0.60
CA ALA A 303 13.72 -2.27 -0.29
C ALA A 303 13.35 -1.11 -1.24
N LYS A 304 14.29 -0.18 -1.50
CA LYS A 304 14.13 0.92 -2.46
C LYS A 304 13.88 0.40 -3.88
N TRP A 305 14.71 -0.53 -4.36
CA TRP A 305 14.54 -1.16 -5.68
C TRP A 305 13.21 -1.92 -5.83
N ARG A 306 12.77 -2.61 -4.78
CA ARG A 306 11.45 -3.27 -4.73
C ARG A 306 10.32 -2.24 -4.82
N LEU A 307 10.40 -1.14 -4.07
CA LEU A 307 9.41 -0.07 -4.11
C LEU A 307 9.28 0.57 -5.50
N CYS A 308 10.40 0.82 -6.21
CA CYS A 308 10.38 1.29 -7.60
C CYS A 308 9.50 0.42 -8.50
N ARG A 309 9.49 -0.90 -8.27
CA ARG A 309 8.78 -1.90 -9.06
C ARG A 309 7.34 -2.19 -8.61
N ILE A 310 6.87 -1.61 -7.50
CA ILE A 310 5.47 -1.72 -7.08
C ILE A 310 4.61 -0.83 -8.00
N ALA A 311 3.54 -1.41 -8.56
CA ALA A 311 2.69 -0.76 -9.56
C ALA A 311 2.01 0.50 -9.02
N TRP A 312 1.53 0.44 -7.77
CA TRP A 312 1.08 1.61 -7.01
C TRP A 312 1.35 1.45 -5.51
N PHE A 313 1.72 2.54 -4.86
CA PHE A 313 1.71 2.64 -3.41
C PHE A 313 1.08 3.95 -2.95
N GLY A 314 0.21 3.88 -1.95
CA GLY A 314 -0.43 5.06 -1.35
C GLY A 314 0.22 5.46 -0.03
N MET A 315 0.33 6.76 0.23
CA MET A 315 0.78 7.33 1.50
C MET A 315 -0.43 7.51 2.43
N SER A 316 -0.38 6.96 3.64
CA SER A 316 -1.48 7.03 4.62
C SER A 316 -1.79 8.48 5.04
N GLU A 317 -0.81 9.36 4.90
CA GLU A 317 -0.85 10.80 5.18
C GLU A 317 -1.53 11.60 4.06
N MET A 318 -1.69 11.02 2.86
CA MET A 318 -2.24 11.68 1.66
C MET A 318 -3.25 10.75 0.95
N PRO A 319 -4.34 10.32 1.62
CA PRO A 319 -5.20 9.24 1.13
C PRO A 319 -5.89 9.57 -0.19
N LEU A 320 -6.53 10.74 -0.32
CA LEU A 320 -7.25 11.13 -1.53
C LEU A 320 -6.31 11.34 -2.73
N VAL A 321 -5.14 11.95 -2.50
CA VAL A 321 -4.08 12.08 -3.52
C VAL A 321 -3.58 10.71 -3.97
N SER A 322 -3.39 9.78 -3.03
CA SER A 322 -2.98 8.41 -3.34
C SER A 322 -4.01 7.67 -4.21
N SER A 323 -5.31 7.82 -3.89
CA SER A 323 -6.41 7.25 -4.67
C SER A 323 -6.61 7.94 -6.03
N LEU A 324 -6.30 9.23 -6.16
CA LEU A 324 -6.22 9.91 -7.47
C LEU A 324 -5.08 9.34 -8.32
N MET A 325 -3.86 9.28 -7.78
CA MET A 325 -2.68 8.76 -8.48
C MET A 325 -2.85 7.30 -8.92
N LEU A 326 -3.58 6.48 -8.18
CA LEU A 326 -3.91 5.10 -8.54
C LEU A 326 -4.48 5.00 -9.96
N TYR A 327 -5.51 5.79 -10.27
CA TYR A 327 -6.18 5.83 -11.57
C TYR A 327 -5.42 6.63 -12.65
N GLU A 328 -4.19 7.08 -12.36
CA GLU A 328 -3.26 7.61 -13.36
C GLU A 328 -2.13 6.61 -13.67
N THR A 329 -1.88 5.62 -12.80
CA THR A 329 -0.87 4.57 -13.04
C THR A 329 -1.22 3.68 -14.23
N THR A 330 -0.21 3.22 -14.96
CA THR A 330 -0.35 2.40 -16.19
C THR A 330 -1.21 1.15 -16.01
N ALA A 331 -1.17 0.54 -14.82
CA ALA A 331 -1.92 -0.67 -14.48
C ALA A 331 -3.42 -0.45 -14.29
N PHE A 332 -3.85 0.73 -13.82
CA PHE A 332 -5.24 0.98 -13.40
C PHE A 332 -5.92 2.15 -14.13
N ARG A 333 -5.20 2.95 -14.93
CA ARG A 333 -5.71 4.13 -15.68
C ARG A 333 -6.87 3.89 -16.66
N TRP A 334 -7.14 2.62 -17.00
CA TRP A 334 -8.22 2.16 -17.89
C TRP A 334 -9.42 1.57 -17.14
N LEU A 335 -9.32 1.46 -15.81
CA LEU A 335 -10.45 1.11 -14.96
C LEU A 335 -11.32 2.35 -14.73
N VAL A 336 -12.63 2.17 -14.73
CA VAL A 336 -13.55 3.21 -14.24
C VAL A 336 -13.25 3.44 -12.76
N PRO A 337 -13.05 4.70 -12.31
CA PRO A 337 -12.91 5.01 -10.90
C PRO A 337 -14.07 4.44 -10.08
N ASN A 338 -13.74 3.64 -9.06
CA ASN A 338 -14.70 3.06 -8.13
C ASN A 338 -14.82 3.95 -6.87
N PRO A 339 -16.03 4.31 -6.40
CA PRO A 339 -16.24 5.23 -5.28
C PRO A 339 -15.64 4.73 -3.96
N VAL A 340 -15.64 3.42 -3.71
CA VAL A 340 -15.10 2.81 -2.49
C VAL A 340 -13.61 3.10 -2.30
N VAL A 341 -12.86 3.28 -3.39
CA VAL A 341 -11.44 3.64 -3.35
C VAL A 341 -11.21 5.07 -2.80
N PHE A 342 -12.26 5.90 -2.75
CA PHE A 342 -12.26 7.23 -2.15
C PHE A 342 -12.95 7.27 -0.77
N GLY A 343 -13.36 6.12 -0.21
CA GLY A 343 -14.07 6.04 1.08
C GLY A 343 -15.59 6.25 1.00
N LEU A 344 -16.12 6.46 -0.21
CA LEU A 344 -17.56 6.58 -0.47
C LEU A 344 -18.25 5.20 -0.45
N PRO A 345 -19.58 5.11 -0.26
CA PRO A 345 -20.29 3.84 -0.37
C PRO A 345 -20.21 3.25 -1.79
N PRO A 346 -20.34 1.92 -1.95
CA PRO A 346 -20.45 1.27 -3.25
C PRO A 346 -21.72 1.72 -3.99
N VAL A 347 -21.69 1.65 -5.33
CA VAL A 347 -22.88 1.91 -6.15
C VAL A 347 -23.88 0.77 -5.94
N LYS A 348 -25.12 1.07 -5.54
CA LYS A 348 -26.19 0.07 -5.52
C LYS A 348 -26.70 -0.16 -6.95
N ASP A 349 -26.33 -1.29 -7.56
CA ASP A 349 -26.84 -1.73 -8.87
C ASP A 349 -28.30 -2.22 -8.78
N GLY A 350 -29.22 -1.31 -8.44
CA GLY A 350 -30.67 -1.54 -8.40
C GLY A 350 -31.19 -2.49 -7.31
N ALA A 351 -30.30 -3.16 -6.56
CA ALA A 351 -30.65 -4.05 -5.46
C ALA A 351 -31.31 -3.29 -4.30
N LYS A 352 -32.42 -3.82 -3.78
CA LYS A 352 -33.21 -3.23 -2.66
C LYS A 352 -32.63 -3.57 -1.29
N ASP A 353 -31.31 -3.69 -1.20
CA ASP A 353 -30.61 -4.09 0.02
C ASP A 353 -30.40 -2.85 0.90
N ASP A 354 -31.48 -2.33 1.47
CA ASP A 354 -31.48 -1.19 2.38
C ASP A 354 -31.17 -1.60 3.85
N GLU A 355 -31.29 -2.89 4.17
CA GLU A 355 -31.10 -3.42 5.54
C GLU A 355 -29.63 -3.64 5.95
N VAL A 356 -28.69 -3.77 5.00
CA VAL A 356 -27.30 -4.17 5.28
C VAL A 356 -26.35 -2.99 5.59
N TYR A 357 -26.78 -1.76 5.31
CA TYR A 357 -25.99 -0.54 5.55
C TYR A 357 -26.58 0.40 6.62
N GLU A 358 -27.47 -0.10 7.47
CA GLU A 358 -27.78 0.54 8.75
C GLU A 358 -26.54 0.51 9.66
N LYS A 359 -25.65 1.51 9.49
CA LYS A 359 -24.70 1.88 10.55
C LYS A 359 -25.48 2.08 11.85
N SER A 360 -24.96 1.52 12.95
CA SER A 360 -25.44 1.79 14.31
C SER A 360 -25.40 3.30 14.58
N LYS A 361 -26.56 3.96 14.49
CA LYS A 361 -26.71 5.43 14.62
C LYS A 361 -26.41 5.95 16.03
N ASP A 362 -26.33 5.05 17.00
CA ASP A 362 -26.18 5.35 18.43
C ASP A 362 -24.70 5.47 18.88
N GLY A 363 -23.76 5.32 17.95
CA GLY A 363 -22.32 5.52 18.17
C GLY A 363 -21.79 6.72 17.39
N GLU A 364 -21.16 7.67 18.09
CA GLU A 364 -20.46 8.84 17.52
C GLU A 364 -19.10 8.43 16.91
N GLU A 365 -19.07 7.37 16.09
CA GLU A 365 -17.84 6.93 15.42
C GLU A 365 -17.45 7.90 14.30
N ASP A 366 -16.18 8.33 14.34
CA ASP A 366 -15.55 9.25 13.39
C ASP A 366 -15.87 8.93 11.93
N LYS A 367 -16.14 9.98 11.14
CA LYS A 367 -16.45 9.86 9.70
C LYS A 367 -15.27 9.36 8.83
N ASN A 368 -14.12 9.05 9.44
CA ASN A 368 -12.91 8.55 8.80
C ASN A 368 -13.05 7.08 8.35
N VAL A 369 -13.84 6.81 7.31
CA VAL A 369 -14.14 5.46 6.79
C VAL A 369 -12.90 4.77 6.21
N GLY A 370 -12.13 4.10 7.07
CA GLY A 370 -11.05 3.17 6.69
C GLY A 370 -9.86 3.15 7.64
N LEU A 371 -9.51 4.30 8.23
CA LEU A 371 -8.47 4.41 9.23
C LEU A 371 -9.09 4.35 10.64
N ARG A 372 -8.88 3.24 11.35
CA ARG A 372 -9.07 3.21 12.82
C ARG A 372 -8.08 4.19 13.45
N VAL A 373 -8.56 5.39 13.76
CA VAL A 373 -7.86 6.37 14.59
C VAL A 373 -7.93 5.86 16.03
N ASN A 374 -6.77 5.62 16.65
CA ASN A 374 -6.72 5.39 18.08
C ASN A 374 -7.07 6.72 18.78
N SER A 375 -8.27 6.80 19.35
CA SER A 375 -8.84 8.01 19.94
C SER A 375 -9.15 7.86 21.44
N ASP A 376 -8.81 6.71 22.02
CA ASP A 376 -8.93 6.43 23.45
C ASP A 376 -8.01 7.31 24.32
N THR A 377 -8.35 7.37 25.61
CA THR A 377 -7.63 8.22 26.59
C THR A 377 -6.21 7.71 26.83
N GLU A 378 -5.99 6.39 26.87
CA GLU A 378 -4.68 5.78 27.13
C GLU A 378 -3.65 6.19 26.05
N TYR A 379 -4.04 6.12 24.78
CA TYR A 379 -3.24 6.56 23.64
C TYR A 379 -2.92 8.06 23.67
N LYS A 380 -3.92 8.91 23.99
CA LYS A 380 -3.77 10.37 24.09
C LYS A 380 -2.86 10.78 25.25
N GLU A 381 -3.04 10.16 26.41
CA GLU A 381 -2.19 10.38 27.59
C GLU A 381 -0.77 9.87 27.36
N PHE A 382 -0.60 8.69 26.76
CA PHE A 382 0.72 8.17 26.41
C PHE A 382 1.46 9.11 25.47
N LEU A 383 0.83 9.58 24.39
CA LEU A 383 1.45 10.51 23.44
C LEU A 383 1.91 11.80 24.13
N THR A 384 1.07 12.37 24.99
CA THR A 384 1.31 13.66 25.65
C THR A 384 2.31 13.55 26.80
N ASN A 385 2.15 12.55 27.67
CA ASN A 385 2.83 12.48 28.97
C ASN A 385 4.06 11.58 28.97
N ALA A 386 4.09 10.54 28.13
CA ALA A 386 5.16 9.55 28.09
C ALA A 386 6.02 9.69 26.82
N PHE A 387 5.41 9.65 25.64
CA PHE A 387 6.11 9.63 24.36
C PHE A 387 6.86 10.94 24.09
N ALA A 388 6.19 12.09 24.18
CA ALA A 388 6.83 13.39 24.00
C ALA A 388 7.91 13.64 25.07
N LYS A 389 7.58 13.40 26.34
CA LYS A 389 8.47 13.63 27.49
C LYS A 389 9.77 12.82 27.44
N ASN A 390 9.72 11.58 26.95
CA ASN A 390 10.87 10.69 26.85
C ASN A 390 11.48 10.62 25.43
N ASN A 391 11.22 11.63 24.57
CA ASN A 391 11.78 11.76 23.22
C ASN A 391 11.55 10.51 22.33
N GLY A 392 10.32 9.98 22.34
CA GLY A 392 9.95 8.78 21.61
C GLY A 392 10.11 8.87 20.09
N THR A 393 10.04 10.07 19.52
CA THR A 393 10.34 10.31 18.09
C THR A 393 11.78 9.90 17.77
N SER A 394 12.75 10.28 18.59
CA SER A 394 14.16 9.91 18.39
C SER A 394 14.38 8.42 18.63
N LEU A 395 13.77 7.84 19.68
CA LEU A 395 13.85 6.41 19.97
C LEU A 395 13.33 5.56 18.80
N VAL A 396 12.16 5.88 18.24
CA VAL A 396 11.64 5.13 17.10
C VAL A 396 12.55 5.30 15.88
N THR A 397 13.04 6.51 15.62
CA THR A 397 13.94 6.83 14.50
C THR A 397 15.26 6.06 14.59
N GLU A 398 15.86 5.95 15.78
CA GLU A 398 17.10 5.20 16.04
C GLU A 398 16.92 3.71 15.70
N TYR A 399 15.94 3.06 16.33
CA TYR A 399 15.73 1.61 16.19
C TYR A 399 15.06 1.20 14.88
N ASN A 400 14.53 2.16 14.10
CA ASN A 400 13.90 1.93 12.79
C ASN A 400 14.57 2.74 11.67
N ARG A 401 15.89 3.03 11.79
CA ARG A 401 16.66 3.85 10.83
C ARG A 401 16.49 3.39 9.37
N GLU A 402 16.42 2.08 9.11
CA GLU A 402 16.23 1.54 7.76
C GLU A 402 14.81 1.81 7.23
N ASP A 403 13.76 1.66 8.06
CA ASP A 403 12.40 2.07 7.68
C ASP A 403 12.33 3.58 7.39
N VAL A 404 13.08 4.41 8.14
CA VAL A 404 13.12 5.87 7.94
C VAL A 404 13.77 6.20 6.59
N GLU A 405 14.92 5.60 6.27
CA GLU A 405 15.60 5.84 4.98
C GLU A 405 14.75 5.36 3.79
N VAL A 406 14.05 4.23 3.93
CA VAL A 406 13.12 3.70 2.92
C VAL A 406 11.87 4.58 2.78
N TYR A 407 11.29 5.07 3.88
CA TYR A 407 10.10 5.93 3.86
C TYR A 407 10.39 7.32 3.29
N GLN A 408 11.54 7.92 3.60
CA GLN A 408 11.94 9.21 3.00
C GLN A 408 12.19 9.07 1.48
N PHE A 409 12.80 7.98 1.03
CA PHE A 409 12.87 7.65 -0.39
C PHE A 409 11.49 7.43 -1.01
N ALA A 410 10.58 6.75 -0.29
CA ALA A 410 9.21 6.54 -0.76
C ALA A 410 8.44 7.84 -0.93
N LYS A 411 8.57 8.80 0.01
CA LYS A 411 7.96 10.12 -0.09
C LYS A 411 8.51 10.90 -1.29
N LYS A 412 9.84 10.89 -1.49
CA LYS A 412 10.48 11.48 -2.69
C LYS A 412 9.92 10.87 -3.99
N LEU A 413 9.87 9.54 -4.08
CA LEU A 413 9.35 8.82 -5.24
C LEU A 413 7.85 9.08 -5.48
N PHE A 414 7.05 9.17 -4.42
CA PHE A 414 5.61 9.51 -4.50
C PHE A 414 5.41 10.92 -5.04
N CYS A 415 6.08 11.92 -4.46
CA CYS A 415 5.98 13.31 -4.91
C CYS A 415 6.51 13.50 -6.34
N ALA A 416 7.61 12.83 -6.72
CA ALA A 416 8.11 12.84 -8.10
C ALA A 416 7.11 12.21 -9.09
N ARG A 417 6.48 11.08 -8.73
CA ARG A 417 5.40 10.47 -9.53
C ARG A 417 4.20 11.41 -9.66
N LEU A 418 3.77 12.05 -8.57
CA LEU A 418 2.67 13.01 -8.54
C LEU A 418 2.89 14.18 -9.53
N PHE A 419 4.05 14.83 -9.46
CA PHE A 419 4.40 15.95 -10.33
C PHE A 419 4.73 15.53 -11.78
N SER A 420 4.97 14.24 -12.05
CA SER A 420 5.15 13.71 -13.42
C SER A 420 3.84 13.52 -14.19
N ILE A 421 2.67 13.58 -13.54
CA ILE A 421 1.36 13.33 -14.17
C ILE A 421 0.78 14.68 -14.68
N PRO A 422 0.59 14.87 -16.00
CA PRO A 422 0.18 16.17 -16.54
C PRO A 422 -1.16 16.68 -15.97
N GLY A 423 -1.13 17.93 -15.50
CA GLY A 423 -2.28 18.68 -14.99
C GLY A 423 -2.83 18.21 -13.63
N LEU A 424 -2.31 17.12 -13.05
CA LEU A 424 -2.92 16.52 -11.86
C LEU A 424 -2.80 17.41 -10.63
N VAL A 425 -1.64 18.06 -10.42
CA VAL A 425 -1.42 18.96 -9.27
C VAL A 425 -2.30 20.21 -9.40
N GLU A 426 -2.45 20.74 -10.62
CA GLU A 426 -3.30 21.88 -10.93
C GLU A 426 -4.78 21.55 -10.74
N ASP A 427 -5.22 20.36 -11.16
CA ASP A 427 -6.58 19.88 -10.97
C ASP A 427 -6.90 19.62 -9.49
N ILE A 428 -5.97 19.01 -8.73
CA ILE A 428 -6.08 18.78 -7.28
C ILE A 428 -6.24 20.12 -6.55
N LYS A 429 -5.38 21.10 -6.84
CA LYS A 429 -5.48 22.46 -6.25
C LYS A 429 -6.78 23.16 -6.64
N ARG A 430 -7.24 23.03 -7.89
CA ARG A 430 -8.52 23.61 -8.36
C ARG A 430 -9.74 22.96 -7.68
N ALA A 431 -9.64 21.69 -7.30
CA ALA A 431 -10.66 20.99 -6.53
C ALA A 431 -10.61 21.27 -5.02
N GLY A 432 -9.65 22.09 -4.55
CA GLY A 432 -9.45 22.40 -3.12
C GLY A 432 -8.85 21.26 -2.30
N LEU A 433 -8.37 20.20 -2.95
CA LEU A 433 -7.94 18.96 -2.29
C LEU A 433 -6.47 19.03 -1.86
N GLY A 434 -6.18 18.67 -0.60
CA GLY A 434 -4.84 18.34 -0.12
C GLY A 434 -3.75 19.39 -0.41
N VAL A 435 -4.09 20.68 -0.29
CA VAL A 435 -3.23 21.79 -0.76
C VAL A 435 -1.93 21.88 0.04
N GLU A 436 -1.99 21.71 1.37
CA GLU A 436 -0.81 21.69 2.24
C GLU A 436 0.12 20.53 1.87
N GLU A 437 -0.45 19.38 1.49
CA GLU A 437 0.30 18.19 1.08
C GLU A 437 0.88 18.32 -0.34
N MET A 438 0.25 19.09 -1.23
CA MET A 438 0.85 19.46 -2.52
C MET A 438 2.10 20.33 -2.32
N GLU A 439 2.05 21.29 -1.41
CA GLU A 439 3.19 22.15 -1.06
C GLU A 439 4.29 21.36 -0.35
N ALA A 440 3.92 20.46 0.58
CA ALA A 440 4.85 19.53 1.21
C ALA A 440 5.52 18.58 0.19
N CYS A 441 4.84 18.20 -0.89
CA CYS A 441 5.46 17.44 -1.98
C CYS A 441 6.34 18.30 -2.90
N ALA A 442 5.95 19.54 -3.21
CA ALA A 442 6.81 20.46 -4.00
C ALA A 442 8.16 20.69 -3.30
N ASN A 443 8.14 20.95 -1.99
CA ASN A 443 9.33 21.10 -1.15
C ASN A 443 10.21 19.83 -1.06
N VAL A 444 9.67 18.66 -1.39
CA VAL A 444 10.40 17.37 -1.41
C VAL A 444 11.01 17.06 -2.78
N VAL A 445 10.56 17.73 -3.86
CA VAL A 445 11.00 17.49 -5.26
C VAL A 445 12.04 18.53 -5.73
N GLY A 446 12.13 19.69 -5.06
CA GLY A 446 12.98 20.81 -5.46
C GLY A 446 14.47 20.47 -5.71
N ASP A 447 15.04 21.15 -6.70
CA ASP A 447 16.46 21.32 -7.01
C ASP A 447 17.38 20.10 -6.76
N GLY A 448 17.16 19.04 -7.55
CA GLY A 448 18.14 17.98 -7.79
C GLY A 448 17.70 16.55 -7.43
N VAL A 449 16.51 16.37 -6.85
CA VAL A 449 16.04 15.06 -6.34
C VAL A 449 15.78 14.00 -7.43
N THR A 450 15.66 14.39 -8.70
CA THR A 450 15.36 13.47 -9.81
C THR A 450 16.50 12.48 -10.11
N GLY A 451 17.77 12.88 -10.02
CA GLY A 451 18.91 12.03 -10.41
C GLY A 451 19.02 10.72 -9.63
N ASP A 452 18.90 10.78 -8.29
CA ASP A 452 18.88 9.59 -7.42
C ASP A 452 17.70 8.65 -7.74
N LEU A 453 16.54 9.23 -8.10
CA LEU A 453 15.33 8.48 -8.42
C LEU A 453 15.42 7.82 -9.79
N GLU A 454 16.00 8.49 -10.79
CA GLU A 454 16.21 7.93 -12.14
C GLU A 454 17.22 6.77 -12.11
N GLN A 455 18.27 6.85 -11.29
CA GLN A 455 19.24 5.77 -11.15
C GLN A 455 18.65 4.52 -10.47
N LEU A 456 17.84 4.69 -9.43
CA LEU A 456 17.28 3.57 -8.65
C LEU A 456 15.96 3.03 -9.21
N CYS A 457 15.13 3.90 -9.78
CA CYS A 457 13.86 3.59 -10.42
C CYS A 457 13.90 3.90 -11.93
N PRO A 458 14.77 3.23 -12.73
CA PRO A 458 14.88 3.50 -14.16
C PRO A 458 13.53 3.38 -14.86
N SER A 459 13.22 4.37 -15.67
CA SER A 459 11.88 4.60 -16.23
C SER A 459 11.48 3.54 -17.26
N LYS A 460 10.87 2.47 -16.78
CA LYS A 460 10.00 1.59 -17.58
C LYS A 460 8.71 2.33 -17.93
N THR A 461 8.84 3.32 -18.83
CA THR A 461 7.80 4.03 -19.61
C THR A 461 6.37 3.94 -19.04
N ALA A 462 5.92 5.01 -18.37
CA ALA A 462 4.61 5.13 -17.74
C ALA A 462 3.42 5.15 -18.73
#